data_AF-A0A6N2TQ15-F1
#
_entry.id   AF-A0A6N2TQ15-F1
#
_cell.length_a   1.000
_cell.length_b   1.000
_cell.length_c   1.000
_cell.angle_alpha   90.00
_cell.angle_beta   90.00
_cell.angle_gamma   90.00
#
_symmetry.space_group_name_H-M   'P 1'
#
loop_
_entity.id
_entity.type
_entity.pdbx_description
1 polymer ?
#
loop_
_entity_poly.entity_id
_entity_poly.type
_entity_poly.pdbx_seq_one_letter_code
_entity_poly.pdbx_strand_id
1 'polypeptide(L)'
;MFNIILYFLRKNQIFFYTFLLLFLFFYSYFLGFIMFDISDDFLKDLFFILITFLIFWILAFYFSFYKKKEIYILEYEKEKFDFLKNVIIDEYSLKKDKNIFEKIETIKIFVNRHFHKKSLLTFKILKVINQTLSVYIENLKEEKMIKKAISSTSNLEKAKFLKSKFSKIKEQNNSLLNILDEYIFELGSKKLNDKEVVLLEFELKNTIDLLKNI
;
A
#
# COMPACT_ATOMS: atom_id res chain seq x y z
N MET A 1 3.37 5.14 6.39
CA MET A 1 2.82 6.44 6.84
C MET A 1 2.82 7.46 5.71
N PHE A 2 3.94 7.67 5.02
CA PHE A 2 4.06 8.60 3.89
C PHE A 2 3.01 8.40 2.78
N ASN A 3 2.79 7.18 2.28
CA ASN A 3 1.79 6.92 1.24
C ASN A 3 0.36 7.31 1.64
N ILE A 4 0.03 7.19 2.93
CA ILE A 4 -1.29 7.56 3.46
C ILE A 4 -1.43 9.08 3.54
N ILE A 5 -0.35 9.80 3.87
CA ILE A 5 -0.30 11.26 3.82
C ILE A 5 -0.51 11.75 2.38
N LEU A 6 0.19 11.14 1.42
CA LEU A 6 -0.01 11.46 0.00
C LEU A 6 -1.44 11.17 -0.45
N TYR A 7 -2.01 10.02 -0.05
CA TYR A 7 -3.39 9.69 -0.34
C TYR A 7 -4.37 10.72 0.24
N PHE A 8 -4.16 11.15 1.48
CA PHE A 8 -4.94 12.20 2.11
C PHE A 8 -4.87 13.52 1.35
N LEU A 9 -3.66 13.95 0.95
CA LEU A 9 -3.46 15.17 0.17
C LEU A 9 -4.15 15.09 -1.20
N ARG A 10 -4.11 13.91 -1.84
CA ARG A 10 -4.81 13.66 -3.10
C ARG A 10 -6.34 13.77 -2.95
N LYS A 11 -6.89 13.26 -1.84
CA LYS A 11 -8.34 13.32 -1.56
C LYS A 11 -8.78 14.70 -1.04
N ASN A 12 -7.91 15.42 -0.36
CA ASN A 12 -8.17 16.75 0.18
C ASN A 12 -7.24 17.75 -0.48
N GLN A 13 -7.51 18.01 -1.75
CA GLN A 13 -6.67 18.85 -2.60
C GLN A 13 -6.43 20.25 -2.01
N ILE A 14 -7.34 20.77 -1.19
CA ILE A 14 -7.17 22.06 -0.51
C ILE A 14 -5.89 22.11 0.34
N PHE A 15 -5.55 21.04 1.07
CA PHE A 15 -4.31 21.00 1.85
C PHE A 15 -3.08 21.00 0.93
N PHE A 16 -3.15 20.28 -0.19
CA PHE A 16 -2.07 20.26 -1.17
C PHE A 16 -1.84 21.65 -1.80
N TYR A 17 -2.89 22.30 -2.29
CA TYR A 17 -2.78 23.60 -2.94
C TYR A 17 -2.40 24.71 -1.97
N THR A 18 -2.93 24.70 -0.75
CA THR A 18 -2.54 25.68 0.28
C THR A 18 -1.11 25.49 0.74
N PHE A 19 -0.62 24.23 0.84
CA PHE A 19 0.80 23.97 1.08
C PHE A 19 1.67 24.49 -0.06
N LEU A 20 1.29 24.21 -1.31
CA LEU A 20 2.03 24.68 -2.49
C LEU A 20 2.11 26.20 -2.53
N LEU A 21 1.00 26.88 -2.20
CA LEU A 21 0.94 28.34 -2.11
C LEU A 21 1.89 28.87 -1.04
N LEU A 22 1.87 28.30 0.17
CA LEU A 22 2.80 28.67 1.24
C LEU A 22 4.25 28.44 0.82
N PHE A 23 4.54 27.28 0.22
CA PHE A 23 5.87 26.96 -0.28
C PHE A 23 6.37 27.98 -1.31
N LEU A 24 5.51 28.38 -2.26
CA LEU A 24 5.82 29.41 -3.25
C LEU A 24 6.06 30.77 -2.60
N PHE A 25 5.29 31.13 -1.56
CA PHE A 25 5.52 32.37 -0.82
C PHE A 25 6.84 32.36 -0.05
N PHE A 26 7.18 31.26 0.62
CA PHE A 26 8.49 31.10 1.27
C PHE A 26 9.64 31.15 0.26
N TYR A 27 9.49 30.47 -0.88
CA TYR A 27 10.48 30.50 -1.94
C TYR A 27 10.69 31.92 -2.47
N SER A 28 9.59 32.64 -2.74
CA SER A 28 9.62 34.02 -3.21
C SER A 28 10.23 34.97 -2.17
N TYR A 29 9.97 34.74 -0.88
CA TYR A 29 10.60 35.46 0.23
C TYR A 29 12.12 35.28 0.23
N PHE A 30 12.62 34.05 0.13
CA PHE A 30 14.06 33.78 0.07
C PHE A 30 14.70 34.38 -1.18
N LEU A 31 14.03 34.27 -2.34
CA LEU A 31 14.52 34.89 -3.57
C LEU A 31 14.59 36.42 -3.43
N GLY A 32 13.56 37.02 -2.81
CA GLY A 32 13.50 38.45 -2.58
C GLY A 32 14.58 38.95 -1.62
N PHE A 33 14.84 38.20 -0.54
CA PHE A 33 15.92 38.45 0.41
C PHE A 33 17.30 38.44 -0.26
N ILE A 34 17.53 37.50 -1.20
CA ILE A 34 18.83 37.37 -1.87
C ILE A 34 19.02 38.43 -2.97
N MET A 35 17.94 38.80 -3.68
CA MET A 35 18.03 39.59 -4.91
C MET A 35 17.82 41.10 -4.72
N PHE A 36 17.18 41.53 -3.62
CA PHE A 36 16.81 42.92 -3.43
C PHE A 36 17.30 43.47 -2.08
N ASP A 37 17.72 44.73 -2.10
CA ASP A 37 18.11 45.48 -0.90
C ASP A 37 16.82 45.98 -0.20
N ILE A 38 16.16 45.06 0.51
CA ILE A 38 14.90 45.31 1.22
C ILE A 38 15.23 45.57 2.69
N SER A 39 14.47 46.46 3.34
CA SER A 39 14.66 46.76 4.75
C SER A 39 14.50 45.51 5.64
N ASP A 40 15.44 45.34 6.56
CA ASP A 40 15.49 44.21 7.49
C ASP A 40 14.20 44.06 8.33
N ASP A 41 13.57 45.18 8.71
CA ASP A 41 12.36 45.15 9.55
C ASP A 41 11.14 44.63 8.78
N PHE A 42 10.96 45.05 7.51
CA PHE A 42 9.89 44.53 6.66
C PHE A 42 10.05 43.04 6.38
N LEU A 43 11.28 42.59 6.12
CA LEU A 43 11.59 41.18 5.89
C LEU A 43 11.35 40.32 7.12
N LYS A 44 11.64 40.83 8.33
CA LYS A 44 11.36 40.13 9.59
C LYS A 44 9.86 39.98 9.81
N ASP A 45 9.08 41.05 9.62
CA ASP A 45 7.62 40.99 9.80
C ASP A 45 6.97 40.03 8.80
N LEU A 46 7.37 40.09 7.53
CA LEU A 46 6.88 39.17 6.50
C LEU A 46 7.24 37.71 6.83
N PHE A 47 8.45 37.45 7.32
CA PHE A 47 8.87 36.13 7.76
C PHE A 47 8.03 35.60 8.92
N PHE A 48 7.76 36.43 9.94
CA PHE A 48 6.90 36.07 11.06
C PHE A 48 5.48 35.72 10.59
N ILE A 49 4.92 36.49 9.66
CA ILE A 49 3.61 36.20 9.07
C ILE A 49 3.64 34.86 8.34
N LEU A 50 4.63 34.61 7.48
CA LEU A 50 4.76 33.36 6.73
C LEU A 50 4.89 32.15 7.65
N ILE A 51 5.72 32.24 8.69
CA ILE A 51 5.85 31.19 9.72
C ILE A 51 4.53 30.95 10.42
N THR A 52 3.82 32.01 10.80
CA THR A 52 2.53 31.90 11.49
C THR A 52 1.53 31.13 10.63
N PHE A 53 1.42 31.47 9.34
CA PHE A 53 0.58 30.73 8.40
C PHE A 53 1.01 29.27 8.22
N LEU A 54 2.32 29.00 8.18
CA LEU A 54 2.85 27.64 8.10
C LEU A 54 2.45 26.81 9.33
N ILE A 55 2.60 27.37 10.53
CA ILE A 55 2.22 26.69 11.78
C ILE A 55 0.71 26.39 11.78
N PHE A 56 -0.13 27.36 11.43
CA PHE A 56 -1.57 27.15 11.33
C PHE A 56 -1.93 26.08 10.30
N TRP A 57 -1.24 26.07 9.15
CA TRP A 57 -1.43 25.04 8.14
C TRP A 57 -1.06 23.65 8.68
N ILE A 58 0.09 23.52 9.36
CA ILE A 58 0.53 22.25 9.97
C ILE A 58 -0.48 21.76 10.99
N LEU A 59 -0.98 22.64 11.86
CA LEU A 59 -2.00 22.29 12.86
C LEU A 59 -3.31 21.83 12.20
N ALA A 60 -3.81 22.60 11.23
CA ALA A 60 -5.03 22.26 10.49
C ALA A 60 -4.89 20.93 9.74
N PHE A 61 -3.74 20.71 9.10
CA PHE A 61 -3.40 19.44 8.45
C PHE A 61 -3.39 18.30 9.46
N TYR A 62 -2.69 18.46 10.58
CA TYR A 62 -2.55 17.45 11.62
C TYR A 62 -3.91 17.03 12.18
N PHE A 63 -4.74 17.98 12.60
CA PHE A 63 -6.06 17.66 13.16
C PHE A 63 -6.98 17.01 12.12
N SER A 64 -6.98 17.50 10.89
CA SER A 64 -7.81 16.96 9.81
C SER A 64 -7.39 15.54 9.43
N PHE A 65 -6.08 15.30 9.31
CA PHE A 65 -5.51 13.99 8.98
C PHE A 65 -5.76 12.98 10.09
N TYR A 66 -5.41 13.31 11.34
CA TYR A 66 -5.52 12.36 12.45
C TYR A 66 -6.96 11.97 12.76
N LYS A 67 -7.91 12.91 12.67
CA LYS A 67 -9.34 12.63 12.93
C LYS A 67 -9.92 11.60 11.95
N LYS A 68 -9.40 11.53 10.73
CA LYS A 68 -9.91 10.66 9.67
C LYS A 68 -8.92 9.58 9.22
N LYS A 69 -7.78 9.46 9.91
CA LYS A 69 -6.64 8.63 9.50
C LYS A 69 -7.06 7.20 9.21
N GLU A 70 -7.84 6.57 10.08
CA GLU A 70 -8.26 5.18 9.92
C GLU A 70 -9.14 4.98 8.69
N ILE A 71 -10.01 5.94 8.39
CA ILE A 71 -10.88 5.91 7.19
C ILE A 71 -10.02 5.99 5.93
N TYR A 72 -9.09 6.95 5.87
CA TYR A 72 -8.20 7.10 4.72
C TYR A 72 -7.28 5.90 4.52
N ILE A 73 -6.81 5.29 5.60
CA ILE A 73 -6.03 4.05 5.54
C ILE A 73 -6.86 2.93 4.91
N LEU A 74 -8.09 2.73 5.37
CA LEU A 74 -8.97 1.70 4.85
C LEU A 74 -9.33 1.92 3.38
N GLU A 75 -9.67 3.15 3.00
CA GLU A 75 -9.98 3.51 1.61
C GLU A 75 -8.75 3.34 0.70
N TYR A 76 -7.57 3.73 1.18
CA TYR A 76 -6.32 3.51 0.47
C TYR A 76 -6.06 2.03 0.21
N GLU A 77 -6.23 1.16 1.20
CA GLU A 77 -6.05 -0.28 1.01
C GLU A 77 -7.10 -0.87 0.05
N LYS A 78 -8.32 -0.34 0.01
CA LYS A 78 -9.35 -0.76 -0.97
C LYS A 78 -8.96 -0.38 -2.39
N GLU A 79 -8.54 0.87 -2.60
CA GLU A 79 -8.07 1.31 -3.91
C GLU A 79 -6.81 0.57 -4.35
N LYS A 80 -5.89 0.29 -3.42
CA LYS A 80 -4.68 -0.49 -3.67
C LYS A 80 -5.05 -1.91 -4.12
N PHE A 81 -6.03 -2.53 -3.50
CA PHE A 81 -6.52 -3.84 -3.90
C PHE A 81 -7.01 -3.85 -5.34
N ASP A 82 -7.90 -2.91 -5.69
CA ASP A 82 -8.45 -2.81 -7.04
C ASP A 82 -7.35 -2.55 -8.08
N PHE A 83 -6.37 -1.71 -7.73
CA PHE A 83 -5.20 -1.46 -8.57
C PHE A 83 -4.37 -2.73 -8.82
N LEU A 84 -3.97 -3.45 -7.76
CA LEU A 84 -3.16 -4.68 -7.89
C LEU A 84 -3.91 -5.76 -8.67
N LYS A 85 -5.22 -5.88 -8.43
CA LYS A 85 -6.09 -6.79 -9.19
C LYS A 85 -6.07 -6.47 -10.69
N ASN A 86 -6.22 -5.19 -11.06
CA ASN A 86 -6.20 -4.78 -12.46
C ASN A 86 -4.83 -5.02 -13.08
N VAL A 87 -3.73 -4.69 -12.39
CA VAL A 87 -2.36 -4.99 -12.86
C VAL A 87 -2.19 -6.47 -13.20
N ILE A 88 -2.65 -7.38 -12.34
CA ILE A 88 -2.52 -8.83 -12.56
C ILE A 88 -3.33 -9.29 -13.77
N ILE A 89 -4.56 -8.77 -13.93
CA ILE A 89 -5.43 -9.12 -15.05
C ILE A 89 -4.90 -8.54 -16.36
N ASP A 90 -4.56 -7.26 -16.38
CA ASP A 90 -4.28 -6.50 -17.59
C ASP A 90 -2.82 -6.72 -18.06
N GLU A 91 -1.82 -6.61 -17.17
CA GLU A 91 -0.40 -6.69 -17.56
C GLU A 91 0.12 -8.13 -17.74
N TYR A 92 -0.47 -9.08 -17.00
CA TYR A 92 -0.07 -10.48 -17.01
C TYR A 92 -1.11 -11.40 -17.68
N SER A 93 -2.19 -10.83 -18.21
CA SER A 93 -3.26 -11.52 -18.95
C SER A 93 -3.83 -12.73 -18.18
N LEU A 94 -3.88 -12.62 -16.86
CA LEU A 94 -4.37 -13.67 -15.99
C LEU A 94 -5.89 -13.62 -15.96
N LYS A 95 -6.53 -14.74 -16.31
CA LYS A 95 -7.98 -14.87 -16.15
C LYS A 95 -8.38 -14.67 -14.68
N LYS A 96 -9.53 -14.04 -14.45
CA LYS A 96 -10.13 -13.88 -13.11
C LYS A 96 -10.33 -15.23 -12.41
N ASP A 97 -10.50 -16.31 -13.17
CA ASP A 97 -10.75 -17.68 -12.70
C ASP A 97 -9.46 -18.40 -12.26
N LYS A 98 -8.43 -17.66 -11.85
CA LYS A 98 -7.22 -18.24 -11.28
C LYS A 98 -7.36 -18.38 -9.78
N ASN A 99 -6.80 -19.47 -9.24
CA ASN A 99 -6.86 -19.86 -7.83
C ASN A 99 -6.61 -18.71 -6.84
N ILE A 100 -5.72 -17.75 -7.14
CA ILE A 100 -5.45 -16.63 -6.23
C ILE A 100 -6.62 -15.66 -6.08
N PHE A 101 -7.35 -15.38 -7.17
CA PHE A 101 -8.49 -14.46 -7.13
C PHE A 101 -9.71 -15.09 -6.47
N GLU A 102 -9.95 -16.39 -6.69
CA GLU A 102 -11.01 -17.14 -6.02
C GLU A 102 -10.80 -17.20 -4.50
N LYS A 103 -9.56 -17.49 -4.07
CA LYS A 103 -9.19 -17.49 -2.64
C LYS A 103 -9.39 -16.11 -2.02
N ILE A 104 -8.97 -15.05 -2.71
CA ILE A 104 -9.16 -13.68 -2.25
C ILE A 104 -10.64 -13.28 -2.16
N GLU A 105 -11.45 -13.64 -3.16
CA GLU A 105 -12.88 -13.33 -3.15
C GLU A 105 -13.60 -14.09 -2.02
N THR A 106 -13.17 -15.32 -1.73
CA THR A 106 -13.64 -16.11 -0.59
C THR A 106 -13.38 -15.39 0.73
N ILE A 107 -12.14 -14.93 0.95
CA ILE A 107 -11.78 -14.13 2.14
C ILE A 107 -12.64 -12.87 2.21
N LYS A 108 -12.83 -12.17 1.09
CA LYS A 108 -13.61 -10.93 1.03
C LYS A 108 -15.09 -11.16 1.38
N ILE A 109 -15.70 -12.23 0.86
CA ILE A 109 -17.07 -12.62 1.17
C ILE A 109 -17.20 -12.92 2.66
N PHE A 110 -16.26 -13.68 3.23
CA PHE A 110 -16.23 -13.95 4.67
C PHE A 110 -16.17 -12.65 5.48
N VAL A 111 -15.27 -11.74 5.12
CA VAL A 111 -15.12 -10.47 5.82
C VAL A 111 -16.38 -9.62 5.75
N ASN A 112 -17.02 -9.54 4.57
CA ASN A 112 -18.24 -8.76 4.41
C ASN A 112 -19.44 -9.35 5.17
N ARG A 113 -19.47 -10.68 5.36
CA ARG A 113 -20.54 -11.37 6.10
C ARG A 113 -20.40 -11.23 7.61
N HIS A 114 -19.17 -11.26 8.11
CA HIS A 114 -18.90 -11.34 9.56
C HIS A 114 -18.42 -10.03 10.17
N PHE A 115 -17.89 -9.11 9.36
CA PHE A 115 -17.36 -7.84 9.84
C PHE A 115 -17.98 -6.67 9.09
N HIS A 116 -18.43 -5.67 9.84
CA HIS A 116 -18.86 -4.42 9.23
C HIS A 116 -17.69 -3.78 8.44
N LYS A 117 -18.03 -3.08 7.35
CA LYS A 117 -17.08 -2.49 6.38
C LYS A 117 -15.98 -1.58 6.97
N LYS A 118 -16.04 -1.21 8.24
CA LYS A 118 -15.11 -0.31 8.96
C LYS A 118 -14.43 -0.95 10.17
N SER A 119 -14.45 -2.27 10.33
CA SER A 119 -13.76 -2.92 11.46
C SER A 119 -12.24 -2.90 11.30
N LEU A 120 -11.50 -2.86 12.42
CA LEU A 120 -10.03 -2.99 12.44
C LEU A 120 -9.57 -4.31 11.81
N LEU A 121 -10.34 -5.36 11.99
CA LEU A 121 -10.06 -6.67 11.40
C LEU A 121 -10.21 -6.62 9.87
N THR A 122 -11.29 -6.06 9.34
CA THR A 122 -11.47 -5.85 7.88
C THR A 122 -10.25 -5.14 7.27
N PHE A 123 -9.69 -4.17 7.99
CA PHE A 123 -8.47 -3.49 7.58
C PHE A 123 -7.25 -4.43 7.55
N LYS A 124 -7.00 -5.18 8.64
CA LYS A 124 -5.85 -6.11 8.73
C LYS A 124 -5.91 -7.19 7.64
N ILE A 125 -7.09 -7.71 7.36
CA ILE A 125 -7.30 -8.72 6.32
C ILE A 125 -7.02 -8.16 4.93
N LEU A 126 -7.52 -6.96 4.64
CA LEU A 126 -7.28 -6.31 3.35
C LEU A 126 -5.78 -6.01 3.14
N LYS A 127 -5.07 -5.67 4.22
CA LYS A 127 -3.62 -5.46 4.18
C LYS A 127 -2.87 -6.76 3.84
N VAL A 128 -3.25 -7.89 4.43
CA VAL A 128 -2.70 -9.21 4.07
C VAL A 128 -2.93 -9.51 2.61
N ILE A 129 -4.18 -9.36 2.13
CA ILE A 129 -4.53 -9.58 0.73
C ILE A 129 -3.64 -8.72 -0.18
N ASN A 130 -3.49 -7.44 0.11
CA ASN A 130 -2.67 -6.54 -0.70
C ASN A 130 -1.19 -6.90 -0.68
N GLN A 131 -0.66 -7.37 0.45
CA GLN A 131 0.72 -7.84 0.53
C GLN A 131 0.90 -9.12 -0.29
N THR A 132 0.02 -10.10 -0.14
CA THR A 132 0.05 -11.34 -0.94
C THR A 132 -0.03 -11.05 -2.43
N LEU A 133 -0.92 -10.14 -2.86
CA LEU A 133 -1.02 -9.72 -4.26
C LEU A 133 0.25 -9.00 -4.74
N SER A 134 0.88 -8.19 -3.89
CA SER A 134 2.12 -7.48 -4.26
C SER A 134 3.26 -8.46 -4.50
N VAL A 135 3.48 -9.42 -3.58
CA VAL A 135 4.50 -10.48 -3.74
C VAL A 135 4.18 -11.34 -4.96
N TYR A 136 2.91 -11.67 -5.18
CA TYR A 136 2.50 -12.43 -6.37
C TYR A 136 2.83 -11.68 -7.68
N ILE A 137 2.60 -10.36 -7.75
CA ILE A 137 2.98 -9.54 -8.91
C ILE A 137 4.49 -9.53 -9.12
N GLU A 138 5.28 -9.40 -8.06
CA GLU A 138 6.74 -9.44 -8.14
C GLU A 138 7.23 -10.78 -8.69
N ASN A 139 6.67 -11.88 -8.19
CA ASN A 139 6.95 -13.22 -8.70
C ASN A 139 6.56 -13.38 -10.17
N LEU A 140 5.41 -12.85 -10.60
CA LEU A 140 4.99 -12.86 -12.01
C LEU A 140 5.91 -12.02 -12.91
N LYS A 141 6.36 -10.87 -12.41
CA LYS A 141 7.32 -10.00 -13.10
C LYS A 141 8.63 -10.73 -13.34
N GLU A 142 9.15 -11.37 -12.29
CA GLU A 142 10.38 -12.13 -12.35
C GLU A 142 10.23 -13.38 -13.23
N GLU A 143 9.08 -14.07 -13.15
CA GLU A 143 8.73 -15.19 -14.03
C GLU A 143 8.78 -14.77 -15.51
N LYS A 144 8.20 -13.62 -15.85
CA LYS A 144 8.20 -13.06 -17.21
C LYS A 144 9.61 -12.71 -17.68
N MET A 145 10.42 -12.10 -16.82
CA MET A 145 11.82 -11.79 -17.12
C MET A 145 12.66 -13.05 -17.35
N ILE A 146 12.52 -14.06 -16.48
CA ILE A 146 13.25 -15.32 -16.59
C ILE A 146 12.83 -16.11 -17.83
N LYS A 147 11.53 -16.17 -18.16
CA LYS A 147 11.06 -16.79 -19.42
C LYS A 147 11.72 -16.15 -20.64
N LYS A 148 11.77 -14.81 -20.68
CA LYS A 148 12.43 -14.06 -21.76
C LYS A 148 13.94 -14.34 -21.81
N ALA A 149 14.60 -14.45 -20.66
CA ALA A 149 16.03 -14.78 -20.57
C ALA A 149 16.32 -16.22 -21.01
N ILE A 150 15.46 -17.18 -20.67
CA ILE A 150 15.56 -18.57 -21.12
C ILE A 150 15.37 -18.67 -22.63
N SER A 151 14.40 -17.95 -23.20
CA SER A 151 14.14 -18.00 -24.64
C SER A 151 15.21 -17.31 -25.49
N SER A 152 16.04 -16.44 -24.89
CA SER A 152 17.09 -15.68 -25.58
C SER A 152 18.51 -16.21 -25.34
N THR A 153 18.70 -17.13 -24.38
CA THR A 153 20.03 -17.69 -24.10
C THR A 153 20.31 -18.93 -24.95
N SER A 154 21.46 -18.94 -25.63
CA SER A 154 22.01 -20.12 -26.30
C SER A 154 22.92 -20.96 -25.38
N ASN A 155 23.29 -20.44 -24.21
CA ASN A 155 24.15 -21.12 -23.24
C ASN A 155 23.35 -22.08 -22.34
N LEU A 156 23.69 -23.37 -22.39
CA LEU A 156 23.02 -24.45 -21.67
C LEU A 156 23.15 -24.37 -20.14
N GLU A 157 24.29 -23.93 -19.61
CA GLU A 157 24.50 -23.77 -18.17
C GLU A 157 23.68 -22.61 -17.61
N LYS A 158 23.67 -21.47 -18.32
CA LYS A 158 22.82 -20.32 -17.98
C LYS A 158 21.34 -20.70 -18.07
N ALA A 159 20.94 -21.48 -19.07
CA ALA A 159 19.58 -21.98 -19.19
C ALA A 159 19.18 -22.90 -18.02
N LYS A 160 20.07 -23.80 -17.58
CA LYS A 160 19.85 -24.66 -16.41
C LYS A 160 19.70 -23.83 -15.13
N PHE A 161 20.57 -22.86 -14.91
CA PHE A 161 20.48 -21.95 -13.75
C PHE A 161 19.15 -21.18 -13.76
N LEU A 162 18.77 -20.57 -14.88
CA LEU A 162 17.50 -19.83 -15.00
C LEU A 162 16.27 -20.73 -14.79
N LYS A 163 16.30 -21.99 -15.25
CA LYS A 163 15.24 -22.97 -14.98
C LYS A 163 15.12 -23.30 -13.49
N SER A 164 16.23 -23.41 -12.76
CA SER A 164 16.21 -23.61 -11.31
C SER A 164 15.67 -22.40 -10.56
N LYS A 165 15.99 -21.18 -11.03
CA LYS A 165 15.42 -19.94 -10.48
C LYS A 165 13.92 -19.86 -10.73
N PHE A 166 13.49 -20.28 -11.93
CA PHE A 166 12.09 -20.37 -12.31
C PHE A 166 11.29 -21.36 -11.44
N SER A 167 11.86 -22.52 -11.09
CA SER A 167 11.19 -23.48 -10.21
C SER A 167 11.01 -22.93 -8.81
N LYS A 168 12.02 -22.22 -8.26
CA LYS A 168 11.91 -21.56 -6.95
C LYS A 168 10.79 -20.54 -6.90
N ILE A 169 10.63 -19.71 -7.94
CA ILE A 169 9.53 -18.72 -8.00
C ILE A 169 8.16 -19.42 -8.05
N LYS A 170 8.06 -20.55 -8.76
CA LYS A 170 6.85 -21.36 -8.74
C LYS A 170 6.55 -21.95 -7.36
N GLU A 171 7.57 -22.42 -6.65
CA GLU A 171 7.44 -22.90 -5.27
C GLU A 171 6.99 -21.78 -4.33
N GLN A 172 7.56 -20.57 -4.45
CA GLN A 172 7.12 -19.40 -3.70
C GLN A 172 5.65 -19.06 -3.98
N ASN A 173 5.23 -19.06 -5.25
CA ASN A 173 3.83 -18.86 -5.62
C ASN A 173 2.89 -19.92 -5.04
N ASN A 174 3.31 -21.19 -5.02
CA ASN A 174 2.53 -22.26 -4.40
C ASN A 174 2.46 -22.08 -2.87
N SER A 175 3.56 -21.69 -2.24
CA SER A 175 3.59 -21.38 -0.80
C SER A 175 2.63 -20.23 -0.45
N LEU A 176 2.59 -19.16 -1.26
CA LEU A 176 1.62 -18.08 -1.08
C LEU A 176 0.17 -18.56 -1.17
N LEU A 177 -0.14 -19.48 -2.09
CA LEU A 177 -1.47 -20.06 -2.22
C LEU A 177 -1.84 -20.92 -1.01
N ASN A 178 -0.89 -21.71 -0.49
CA ASN A 178 -1.10 -22.52 0.71
C ASN A 178 -1.35 -21.65 1.95
N ILE A 179 -0.59 -20.55 2.10
CA ILE A 179 -0.82 -19.57 3.18
C ILE A 179 -2.24 -19.00 3.09
N LEU A 180 -2.74 -18.70 1.87
CA LEU A 180 -4.11 -18.24 1.70
C LEU A 180 -5.15 -19.33 2.06
N ASP A 181 -4.86 -20.60 1.81
CA ASP A 181 -5.75 -21.71 2.16
C ASP A 181 -5.83 -21.93 3.67
N GLU A 182 -4.69 -21.96 4.35
CA GLU A 182 -4.61 -22.00 5.81
C GLU A 182 -5.40 -20.83 6.41
N TYR A 183 -5.21 -19.64 5.84
CA TYR A 183 -5.90 -18.45 6.27
C TYR A 183 -7.43 -18.51 6.07
N ILE A 184 -7.90 -19.06 4.94
CA ILE A 184 -9.34 -19.30 4.70
C ILE A 184 -9.89 -20.32 5.70
N PHE A 185 -9.15 -21.38 5.98
CA PHE A 185 -9.53 -22.40 6.95
C PHE A 185 -9.64 -21.84 8.37
N GLU A 186 -8.67 -21.04 8.80
CA GLU A 186 -8.68 -20.34 10.09
C GLU A 186 -9.87 -19.39 10.21
N LEU A 187 -10.16 -18.63 9.16
CA LEU A 187 -11.35 -17.76 9.13
C LEU A 187 -12.64 -18.58 9.22
N GLY A 188 -12.77 -19.67 8.46
CA GLY A 188 -13.98 -20.49 8.41
C GLY A 188 -14.27 -21.33 9.65
N SER A 189 -13.26 -21.62 10.48
CA SER A 189 -13.37 -22.53 11.63
C SER A 189 -13.76 -21.85 12.96
N LYS A 190 -13.64 -20.51 13.07
CA LYS A 190 -13.89 -19.78 14.33
C LYS A 190 -15.34 -19.29 14.46
N LYS A 191 -16.01 -19.64 15.57
CA LYS A 191 -17.32 -19.07 15.96
C LYS A 191 -17.06 -17.74 16.67
N LEU A 192 -16.85 -16.70 15.85
CA LEU A 192 -16.38 -15.38 16.25
C LEU A 192 -17.07 -14.80 17.50
N ASN A 193 -16.45 -15.01 18.67
CA ASN A 193 -16.63 -14.22 19.88
C ASN A 193 -15.44 -13.26 20.04
N ASP A 194 -15.57 -12.21 20.86
CA ASP A 194 -14.56 -11.14 20.99
C ASP A 194 -13.12 -11.61 21.30
N LYS A 195 -12.95 -12.72 22.03
CA LYS A 195 -11.63 -13.32 22.30
C LYS A 195 -10.98 -13.96 21.07
N GLU A 196 -11.77 -14.53 20.17
CA GLU A 196 -11.29 -15.17 18.95
C GLU A 196 -10.89 -14.14 17.89
N VAL A 197 -11.49 -12.95 17.94
CA VAL A 197 -11.10 -11.79 17.12
C VAL A 197 -9.67 -11.36 17.45
N VAL A 198 -9.30 -11.26 18.73
CA VAL A 198 -7.92 -10.91 19.14
C VAL A 198 -6.90 -11.96 18.68
N LEU A 199 -7.29 -13.22 18.69
CA LEU A 199 -6.45 -14.33 18.24
C LEU A 199 -6.23 -14.29 16.72
N LEU A 200 -7.29 -14.05 15.95
CA LEU A 200 -7.22 -13.79 14.50
C LEU A 200 -6.34 -12.56 14.20
N GLU A 201 -6.41 -11.52 15.02
CA GLU A 201 -5.56 -10.34 14.85
C GLU A 201 -4.06 -10.63 15.07
N PHE A 202 -3.73 -11.55 15.98
CA PHE A 202 -2.37 -11.99 16.25
C PHE A 202 -1.84 -12.89 15.12
N GLU A 203 -2.64 -13.86 14.69
CA GLU A 203 -2.33 -14.73 13.54
C GLU A 203 -2.09 -13.89 12.28
N LEU A 204 -2.98 -12.93 12.00
CA LEU A 204 -2.83 -11.97 10.90
C LEU A 204 -1.51 -11.21 10.94
N LYS A 205 -1.07 -10.77 12.12
CA LYS A 205 0.20 -10.08 12.27
C LYS A 205 1.38 -11.01 11.91
N ASN A 206 1.33 -12.26 12.34
CA ASN A 206 2.35 -13.25 12.03
C ASN A 206 2.38 -13.58 10.53
N THR A 207 1.23 -13.74 9.88
CA THR A 207 1.16 -13.94 8.42
C THR A 207 1.76 -12.77 7.66
N ILE A 208 1.51 -11.52 8.11
CA ILE A 208 2.13 -10.32 7.53
C ILE A 208 3.66 -10.37 7.65
N ASP A 209 4.18 -10.79 8.81
CA ASP A 209 5.61 -10.85 9.04
C ASP A 209 6.27 -11.99 8.24
N LEU A 210 5.59 -13.14 8.08
CA LEU A 210 6.01 -14.21 7.18
C LEU A 210 6.08 -13.74 5.73
N LEU A 211 5.05 -13.02 5.24
CA LEU A 211 5.02 -12.48 3.88
C LEU A 211 6.09 -11.42 3.60
N LYS A 212 6.65 -10.77 4.63
CA LYS A 212 7.80 -9.85 4.47
C LYS A 212 9.13 -10.58 4.30
N ASN A 213 9.21 -11.83 4.73
CA ASN A 213 10.43 -12.64 4.74
C ASN A 213 10.50 -13.60 3.53
N ILE A 214 9.49 -13.58 2.66
CA ILE A 214 9.44 -14.25 1.35
C ILE A 214 9.90 -13.25 0.30
#